data_AF-A0A7C7VMK2-F1
#
_entry.id   AF-A0A7C7VMK2-F1
#
_cell.length_a   1.000
_cell.length_b   1.000
_cell.length_c   1.000
_cell.angle_alpha   90.00
_cell.angle_beta   90.00
_cell.angle_gamma   90.00
#
_symmetry.space_group_name_H-M   'P 1'
#
loop_
_entity.id
_entity.type
_entity.pdbx_description
1 polymer ?
#
loop_
_entity_poly.entity_id
_entity_poly.type
_entity_poly.pdbx_seq_one_letter_code
_entity_poly.pdbx_strand_id
1 'polypeptide(L)'
;RSIIISVTLPEFDGLIEPTLIGTSEKKTDRVTGAEIQDPVPIDEQIDFLTCRVEKWIELAKKSNSDKKVAIIFHNSPCKSGVEASVGAGFGLDTLQSVSIVLKRLKEAGYRIDWVPENGETLLNTIMEKKAISEFRWTPLSDIIKKGGAAGFVPLETYKKWIYELPEDARNKIFDGWGNPFENNPEDMDEVNKMSLALYSDSITIPGLDLGNIFIGIQPKRGCAGAQCDGNVCKILHDPDITPPHQYLAYYKWIEHEFGADVMVHVGTHGNIELLPGKTVAQSSACFSRICVGNMPHLYIYVSSNPMEGVIAKRRGLATLVDHLHPVMSASETYGVLEELEDPLEEYKRSVLTNDKGRAKVLQEIITEKAAQANFPKVLTEFEDFDNYVEYIHGQMNMVRETMIRDGLHILGQAPKGDALVDMLVSILRFDQGKVPSIRRGILEAIGLDYDNVLNEPEVFIQEFGMTGGKLVDTSTEIARGIVAKVLENDVAAEDRIARISRQEISANLGYEIELHSRGIENIIKTVSLALDILPEINQTSDEVTNLLRGFNGEFIEAGASGALARG
;
A
#
# COMPACT_ATOMS: atom_id res chain seq x y z
N ARG A 1 -30.36 -4.33 12.69
CA ARG A 1 -29.59 -5.47 12.09
C ARG A 1 -28.10 -5.19 12.31
N SER A 2 -27.27 -6.23 12.46
CA SER A 2 -25.82 -6.07 12.71
C SER A 2 -25.07 -5.62 11.46
N ILE A 3 -24.09 -4.72 11.61
CA ILE A 3 -23.14 -4.31 10.54
C ILE A 3 -22.48 -5.52 9.88
N ILE A 4 -22.25 -6.59 10.65
CA ILE A 4 -21.65 -7.83 10.15
C ILE A 4 -22.48 -8.43 9.01
N ILE A 5 -23.80 -8.55 9.22
CA ILE A 5 -24.69 -9.21 8.26
C ILE A 5 -24.96 -8.32 7.05
N SER A 6 -25.10 -7.00 7.28
CA SER A 6 -25.56 -6.08 6.24
C SER A 6 -24.43 -5.39 5.46
N VAL A 7 -23.19 -5.46 5.93
CA VAL A 7 -22.03 -4.84 5.27
C VAL A 7 -20.92 -5.85 5.10
N THR A 8 -20.46 -6.48 6.18
CA THR A 8 -19.25 -7.32 6.14
C THR A 8 -19.44 -8.61 5.33
N LEU A 9 -20.52 -9.37 5.53
CA LEU A 9 -20.76 -10.60 4.76
C LEU A 9 -20.91 -10.33 3.24
N PRO A 10 -21.70 -9.34 2.80
CA PRO A 10 -21.75 -8.92 1.39
C PRO A 10 -20.39 -8.63 0.76
N GLU A 11 -19.42 -8.10 1.51
CA GLU A 11 -18.09 -7.79 0.98
C GLU A 11 -17.34 -9.06 0.51
N PHE A 12 -17.64 -10.24 1.09
CA PHE A 12 -17.08 -11.52 0.64
C PHE A 12 -17.64 -11.95 -0.72
N ASP A 13 -18.88 -11.55 -1.04
CA ASP A 13 -19.51 -11.80 -2.35
C ASP A 13 -19.11 -10.75 -3.41
N GLY A 14 -18.22 -9.81 -3.05
CA GLY A 14 -17.79 -8.72 -3.94
C GLY A 14 -18.75 -7.54 -3.99
N LEU A 15 -19.74 -7.45 -3.09
CA LEU A 15 -20.57 -6.26 -3.01
C LEU A 15 -19.74 -5.04 -2.59
N ILE A 16 -20.01 -3.95 -3.29
CA ILE A 16 -19.40 -2.63 -3.10
C ILE A 16 -20.45 -1.65 -2.58
N GLU A 17 -20.02 -0.47 -2.15
CA GLU A 17 -20.89 0.70 -1.92
C GLU A 17 -22.06 0.46 -0.95
N PRO A 18 -21.79 0.09 0.32
CA PRO A 18 -22.85 -0.20 1.28
C PRO A 18 -23.70 1.05 1.54
N THR A 19 -24.93 1.02 1.01
CA THR A 19 -25.88 2.15 1.03
C THR A 19 -27.12 1.79 1.85
N LEU A 20 -27.53 2.69 2.76
CA LEU A 20 -28.68 2.48 3.63
C LEU A 20 -29.96 3.04 2.98
N ILE A 21 -30.74 2.19 2.33
CA ILE A 21 -31.96 2.61 1.59
C ILE A 21 -33.25 2.67 2.44
N GLY A 22 -33.21 2.16 3.67
CA GLY A 22 -34.40 2.07 4.51
C GLY A 22 -34.06 1.82 5.97
N THR A 23 -34.97 2.26 6.83
CA THR A 23 -34.93 2.05 8.28
C THR A 23 -36.21 1.34 8.73
N SER A 24 -36.40 1.18 10.03
CA SER A 24 -37.63 0.67 10.63
C SER A 24 -38.17 1.66 11.64
N GLU A 25 -39.45 1.98 11.56
CA GLU A 25 -40.15 2.73 12.59
C GLU A 25 -40.91 1.78 13.51
N LYS A 26 -40.86 2.06 14.82
CA LYS A 26 -41.68 1.33 15.78
C LYS A 26 -43.08 1.91 15.77
N LYS A 27 -44.06 1.05 15.56
CA LYS A 27 -45.48 1.41 15.61
C LYS A 27 -46.20 0.46 16.52
N THR A 28 -46.96 1.01 17.47
CA THR A 28 -47.84 0.20 18.30
C THR A 28 -49.16 -0.01 17.57
N ASP A 29 -49.51 -1.26 17.33
CA ASP A 29 -50.81 -1.59 16.78
C ASP A 29 -51.91 -1.18 17.76
N ARG A 30 -52.86 -0.36 17.28
CA ARG A 30 -53.89 0.24 18.13
C ARG A 30 -54.94 -0.76 18.64
N VAL A 31 -55.03 -1.95 18.03
CA VAL A 31 -56.04 -2.96 18.35
C VAL A 31 -55.48 -4.03 19.29
N THR A 32 -54.26 -4.48 19.02
CA THR A 32 -53.61 -5.58 19.73
C THR A 32 -52.60 -5.11 20.78
N GLY A 33 -52.15 -3.84 20.71
CA GLY A 33 -51.09 -3.30 21.57
C GLY A 33 -49.68 -3.82 21.23
N ALA A 34 -49.54 -4.62 20.16
CA ALA A 34 -48.25 -5.17 19.76
C ALA A 34 -47.32 -4.10 19.19
N GLU A 35 -46.01 -4.17 19.50
CA GLU A 35 -44.98 -3.40 18.80
C GLU A 35 -44.69 -4.05 17.45
N ILE A 36 -44.93 -3.31 16.37
CA ILE A 36 -44.58 -3.67 15.00
C ILE A 36 -43.39 -2.82 14.58
N GLN A 37 -42.45 -3.42 13.82
CA GLN A 37 -41.42 -2.68 13.11
C GLN A 37 -41.82 -2.57 11.65
N ASP A 38 -42.24 -1.38 11.24
CA ASP A 38 -42.60 -1.08 9.85
C ASP A 38 -41.35 -0.61 9.11
N PRO A 39 -40.95 -1.25 7.99
CA PRO A 39 -39.88 -0.73 7.15
C PRO A 39 -40.28 0.61 6.51
N VAL A 40 -39.39 1.59 6.58
CA VAL A 40 -39.58 2.95 6.02
C VAL A 40 -38.43 3.25 5.06
N PRO A 41 -38.72 3.68 3.81
CA PRO A 41 -37.69 4.04 2.85
C PRO A 41 -36.97 5.34 3.24
N ILE A 42 -35.73 5.49 2.77
CA ILE A 42 -34.98 6.74 2.84
C ILE A 42 -34.79 7.21 1.39
N ASP A 43 -35.72 8.04 0.90
CA ASP A 43 -35.82 8.42 -0.52
C ASP A 43 -34.50 8.95 -1.09
N GLU A 44 -33.82 9.85 -0.36
CA GLU A 44 -32.51 10.41 -0.77
C GLU A 44 -31.43 9.33 -1.01
N GLN A 45 -31.45 8.24 -0.24
CA GLN A 45 -30.50 7.15 -0.37
C GLN A 45 -30.87 6.20 -1.51
N ILE A 46 -32.17 6.03 -1.76
CA ILE A 46 -32.69 5.28 -2.90
C ILE A 46 -32.32 6.00 -4.20
N ASP A 47 -32.54 7.31 -4.26
CA ASP A 47 -32.18 8.14 -5.41
C ASP A 47 -30.68 8.07 -5.68
N PHE A 48 -29.86 8.20 -4.63
CA PHE A 48 -28.41 8.09 -4.77
C PHE A 48 -27.97 6.72 -5.30
N LEU A 49 -28.47 5.63 -4.71
CA LEU A 49 -28.15 4.28 -5.18
C LEU A 49 -28.57 4.09 -6.65
N THR A 50 -29.74 4.61 -7.03
CA THR A 50 -30.24 4.52 -8.40
C THR A 50 -29.32 5.26 -9.37
N CYS A 51 -28.92 6.49 -9.06
CA CYS A 51 -27.96 7.26 -9.85
C CYS A 51 -26.61 6.53 -9.99
N ARG A 52 -26.11 5.91 -8.91
CA ARG A 52 -24.85 5.14 -8.93
C ARG A 52 -24.95 3.92 -9.87
N VAL A 53 -26.05 3.17 -9.77
CA VAL A 53 -26.32 2.02 -10.65
C VAL A 53 -26.45 2.45 -12.10
N GLU A 54 -27.16 3.55 -12.39
CA GLU A 54 -27.24 4.12 -13.73
C GLU A 54 -25.87 4.45 -14.30
N LYS A 55 -24.98 5.06 -13.50
CA LYS A 55 -23.63 5.41 -13.94
C LYS A 55 -22.75 4.20 -14.24
N TRP A 56 -22.85 3.12 -13.46
CA TRP A 56 -22.19 1.85 -13.78
C TRP A 56 -22.73 1.23 -15.08
N ILE A 57 -24.04 1.29 -15.31
CA ILE A 57 -24.68 0.80 -16.55
C ILE A 57 -24.27 1.65 -17.75
N GLU A 58 -24.23 2.98 -17.61
CA GLU A 58 -23.75 3.90 -18.63
C GLU A 58 -22.30 3.60 -19.00
N LEU A 59 -21.43 3.43 -18.00
CA LEU A 59 -20.03 3.05 -18.20
C LEU A 59 -19.91 1.76 -19.01
N ALA A 60 -20.69 0.73 -18.67
CA ALA A 60 -20.66 -0.56 -19.37
C ALA A 60 -21.17 -0.49 -20.82
N LYS A 61 -22.13 0.41 -21.11
CA LYS A 61 -22.70 0.58 -22.45
C LYS A 61 -21.86 1.47 -23.36
N LYS A 62 -21.06 2.37 -22.79
CA LYS A 62 -20.29 3.36 -23.55
C LYS A 62 -19.14 2.71 -24.29
N SER A 63 -18.87 3.17 -25.52
CA SER A 63 -17.72 2.70 -26.28
C SER A 63 -16.42 3.18 -25.65
N ASN A 64 -15.34 2.39 -25.72
CA ASN A 64 -14.05 2.75 -25.12
C ASN A 64 -13.49 4.08 -25.65
N SER A 65 -13.74 4.40 -26.93
CA SER A 65 -13.29 5.66 -27.53
C SER A 65 -13.99 6.89 -26.95
N ASP A 66 -15.19 6.73 -26.40
CA ASP A 66 -15.99 7.82 -25.83
C ASP A 66 -15.89 7.92 -24.31
N LYS A 67 -15.33 6.89 -23.65
CA LYS A 67 -15.15 6.87 -22.19
C LYS A 67 -14.12 7.89 -21.74
N LYS A 68 -14.46 8.64 -20.70
CA LYS A 68 -13.60 9.59 -19.99
C LYS A 68 -13.19 9.03 -18.63
N VAL A 69 -11.88 8.98 -18.38
CA VAL A 69 -11.30 8.40 -17.15
C VAL A 69 -10.51 9.45 -16.39
N ALA A 70 -10.78 9.58 -15.10
CA ALA A 70 -9.96 10.40 -14.19
C ALA A 70 -9.03 9.49 -13.38
N ILE A 71 -7.72 9.68 -13.50
CA ILE A 71 -6.69 8.94 -12.77
C ILE A 71 -6.09 9.87 -11.72
N ILE A 72 -6.28 9.56 -10.44
CA ILE A 72 -5.91 10.43 -9.33
C ILE A 72 -4.79 9.79 -8.49
N PHE A 73 -3.61 10.38 -8.55
CA PHE A 73 -2.50 10.04 -7.68
C PHE A 73 -2.70 10.61 -6.28
N HIS A 74 -2.27 9.86 -5.27
CA HIS A 74 -2.18 10.41 -3.92
C HIS A 74 -1.08 11.44 -3.79
N ASN A 75 -1.36 12.37 -2.89
CA ASN A 75 -0.44 13.39 -2.47
C ASN A 75 0.00 13.07 -1.04
N SER A 76 1.31 13.03 -0.79
CA SER A 76 1.88 13.03 0.56
C SER A 76 2.26 14.46 0.95
N PRO A 77 1.30 15.30 1.38
CA PRO A 77 1.60 16.68 1.72
C PRO A 77 2.60 16.74 2.88
N CYS A 78 3.43 17.78 2.89
CA CYS A 78 4.40 18.08 3.95
C CYS A 78 5.66 17.20 4.01
N LYS A 79 5.89 16.29 3.05
CA LYS A 79 7.22 15.69 2.83
C LYS A 79 8.20 16.72 2.24
N SER A 80 9.50 16.48 2.42
CA SER A 80 10.58 17.35 1.96
C SER A 80 10.67 17.40 0.43
N GLY A 81 9.94 18.34 -0.19
CA GLY A 81 9.99 18.60 -1.64
C GLY A 81 8.72 18.15 -2.38
N VAL A 82 8.48 18.77 -3.54
CA VAL A 82 7.31 18.52 -4.40
C VAL A 82 7.41 17.16 -5.10
N GLU A 83 8.62 16.75 -5.47
CA GLU A 83 8.86 15.46 -6.15
C GLU A 83 8.46 14.28 -5.24
N ALA A 84 8.80 14.36 -3.96
CA ALA A 84 8.48 13.35 -2.96
C ALA A 84 6.99 13.31 -2.56
N SER A 85 6.17 14.26 -3.05
CA SER A 85 4.75 14.35 -2.71
C SER A 85 3.83 13.75 -3.78
N VAL A 86 4.32 13.49 -5.00
CA VAL A 86 3.50 12.98 -6.13
C VAL A 86 3.51 11.46 -6.16
N GLY A 87 2.34 10.84 -6.32
CA GLY A 87 2.27 9.39 -6.58
C GLY A 87 2.63 8.55 -5.36
N ALA A 88 2.20 8.96 -4.17
CA ALA A 88 2.41 8.13 -2.99
C ALA A 88 1.60 6.82 -3.10
N GLY A 89 2.25 5.68 -2.97
CA GLY A 89 1.61 4.37 -2.93
C GLY A 89 2.42 3.40 -2.09
N PHE A 90 1.78 2.75 -1.13
CA PHE A 90 2.44 1.82 -0.22
C PHE A 90 2.94 0.57 -0.97
N GLY A 91 4.23 0.58 -1.32
CA GLY A 91 4.84 -0.54 -2.04
C GLY A 91 4.44 -0.64 -3.51
N LEU A 92 3.97 0.45 -4.12
CA LEU A 92 3.62 0.48 -5.55
C LEU A 92 4.44 1.58 -6.24
N ASP A 93 5.08 1.25 -7.36
CA ASP A 93 5.56 2.25 -8.29
C ASP A 93 4.36 2.77 -9.08
N THR A 94 3.69 3.78 -8.51
CA THR A 94 2.42 4.29 -9.06
C THR A 94 2.62 4.87 -10.46
N LEU A 95 3.74 5.53 -10.71
CA LEU A 95 4.01 6.24 -11.96
C LEU A 95 4.29 5.26 -13.09
N GLN A 96 5.13 4.25 -12.84
CA GLN A 96 5.37 3.19 -13.79
C GLN A 96 4.10 2.37 -14.04
N SER A 97 3.35 2.06 -12.98
CA SER A 97 2.06 1.35 -13.08
C SER A 97 1.05 2.10 -13.95
N VAL A 98 0.87 3.41 -13.74
CA VAL A 98 -0.04 4.21 -14.57
C VAL A 98 0.46 4.31 -16.01
N SER A 99 1.77 4.39 -16.27
CA SER A 99 2.30 4.37 -17.63
C SER A 99 1.91 3.08 -18.39
N ILE A 100 1.90 1.93 -17.70
CA ILE A 100 1.44 0.65 -18.25
C ILE A 100 -0.07 0.66 -18.48
N VAL A 101 -0.85 1.14 -17.50
CA VAL A 101 -2.31 1.26 -17.61
C VAL A 101 -2.71 2.15 -18.79
N LEU A 102 -2.04 3.29 -19.00
CA LEU A 102 -2.30 4.19 -20.14
C LEU A 102 -2.02 3.52 -21.49
N LYS A 103 -0.92 2.75 -21.61
CA LYS A 103 -0.63 1.96 -22.81
C LYS A 103 -1.74 0.94 -23.07
N ARG A 104 -2.17 0.22 -22.03
CA ARG A 104 -3.23 -0.79 -22.11
C ARG A 104 -4.60 -0.20 -22.44
N LEU A 105 -4.93 0.98 -21.90
CA LEU A 105 -6.13 1.73 -22.27
C LEU A 105 -6.08 2.16 -23.75
N LYS A 106 -4.93 2.65 -24.23
CA LYS A 106 -4.75 3.00 -25.65
C LYS A 106 -4.95 1.80 -26.57
N GLU A 107 -4.37 0.65 -26.22
CA GLU A 107 -4.54 -0.63 -26.93
C GLU A 107 -6.00 -1.11 -26.91
N ALA A 108 -6.71 -0.89 -25.81
CA ALA A 108 -8.13 -1.21 -25.67
C ALA A 108 -9.08 -0.22 -26.41
N GLY A 109 -8.53 0.78 -27.11
CA GLY A 109 -9.28 1.71 -27.95
C GLY A 109 -9.73 3.00 -27.26
N TYR A 110 -9.21 3.31 -26.07
CA TYR A 110 -9.50 4.59 -25.42
C TYR A 110 -8.81 5.74 -26.16
N ARG A 111 -9.49 6.90 -26.20
CA ARG A 111 -8.93 8.12 -26.79
C ARG A 111 -7.98 8.79 -25.80
N ILE A 112 -6.68 8.63 -26.06
CA ILE A 112 -5.61 9.27 -25.27
C ILE A 112 -4.70 10.04 -26.23
N ASP A 113 -4.50 11.32 -25.97
CA ASP A 113 -3.72 12.21 -26.83
C ASP A 113 -2.20 11.96 -26.69
N TRP A 114 -1.76 11.54 -25.51
CA TRP A 114 -0.37 11.19 -25.23
C TRP A 114 -0.26 10.05 -24.22
N VAL A 115 0.70 9.15 -24.44
CA VAL A 115 1.01 8.05 -23.53
C VAL A 115 2.51 8.11 -23.22
N PRO A 116 2.91 8.20 -21.93
CA PRO A 116 4.32 8.23 -21.55
C PRO A 116 5.02 6.90 -21.87
N GLU A 117 6.33 6.96 -22.15
CA GLU A 117 7.14 5.76 -22.35
C GLU A 117 7.29 4.95 -21.06
N ASN A 118 7.42 5.62 -19.92
CA ASN A 118 7.63 5.02 -18.60
C ASN A 118 7.20 6.00 -17.49
N GLY A 119 7.29 5.55 -16.24
CA GLY A 119 6.97 6.35 -15.06
C GLY A 119 7.81 7.63 -14.92
N GLU A 120 9.09 7.58 -15.30
CA GLU A 120 9.99 8.75 -15.28
C GLU A 120 9.51 9.84 -16.24
N THR A 121 9.14 9.48 -17.47
CA THR A 121 8.60 10.43 -18.46
C THR A 121 7.30 11.06 -17.95
N LEU A 122 6.44 10.28 -17.29
CA LEU A 122 5.21 10.77 -16.67
C LEU A 122 5.52 11.78 -15.55
N LEU A 123 6.44 11.43 -14.64
CA LEU A 123 6.86 12.32 -13.55
C LEU A 123 7.44 13.62 -14.08
N ASN A 124 8.39 13.55 -15.01
CA ASN A 124 9.03 14.72 -15.61
C ASN A 124 7.98 15.63 -16.25
N THR A 125 7.00 15.07 -16.96
CA THR A 125 5.90 15.85 -17.56
C THR A 125 5.05 16.54 -16.50
N ILE A 126 4.69 15.86 -15.41
CA ILE A 126 3.94 16.45 -14.29
C ILE A 126 4.73 17.62 -13.68
N MET A 127 6.03 17.44 -13.46
CA MET A 127 6.90 18.44 -12.84
C MET A 127 7.14 19.64 -13.76
N GLU A 128 7.43 19.41 -15.05
CA GLU A 128 7.66 20.46 -16.05
C GLU A 128 6.44 21.36 -16.23
N LYS A 129 5.25 20.74 -16.30
CA LYS A 129 3.97 21.43 -16.39
C LYS A 129 3.50 22.00 -15.05
N LYS A 130 4.12 21.59 -13.94
CA LYS A 130 3.70 21.91 -12.57
C LYS A 130 2.23 21.51 -12.34
N ALA A 131 1.82 20.37 -12.87
CA ALA A 131 0.44 19.88 -12.87
C ALA A 131 -0.02 19.33 -11.52
N ILE A 132 0.28 20.03 -10.42
CA ILE A 132 0.18 19.52 -9.04
C ILE A 132 -0.61 20.51 -8.17
N SER A 133 -1.56 19.99 -7.39
CA SER A 133 -2.30 20.74 -6.37
C SER A 133 -1.48 20.96 -5.08
N GLU A 134 -0.32 21.59 -5.19
CA GLU A 134 0.62 21.89 -4.09
C GLU A 134 1.09 23.36 -4.12
N PHE A 135 0.32 24.24 -3.49
CA PHE A 135 0.58 25.69 -3.54
C PHE A 135 1.71 26.17 -2.62
N ARG A 136 2.29 25.28 -1.79
CA ARG A 136 3.42 25.66 -0.92
C ARG A 136 4.67 26.00 -1.71
N TRP A 137 4.93 25.21 -2.72
CA TRP A 137 6.16 25.26 -3.52
C TRP A 137 5.88 25.69 -4.96
N THR A 138 4.61 25.65 -5.37
CA THR A 138 4.19 25.85 -6.75
C THR A 138 3.16 26.99 -6.81
N PRO A 139 3.60 28.22 -7.12
CA PRO A 139 2.68 29.34 -7.30
C PRO A 139 1.67 29.04 -8.40
N LEU A 140 0.41 29.45 -8.20
CA LEU A 140 -0.68 29.22 -9.16
C LEU A 140 -0.36 29.76 -10.56
N SER A 141 0.27 30.93 -10.62
CA SER A 141 0.68 31.56 -11.87
C SER A 141 1.69 30.71 -12.66
N ASP A 142 2.52 29.92 -11.99
CA ASP A 142 3.46 29.02 -12.63
C ASP A 142 2.76 27.78 -13.20
N ILE A 143 1.79 27.21 -12.47
CA ILE A 143 0.94 26.09 -12.96
C ILE A 143 0.30 26.47 -14.30
N ILE A 144 -0.29 27.66 -14.34
CA ILE A 144 -1.00 28.16 -15.51
C ILE A 144 -0.01 28.43 -16.66
N LYS A 145 1.08 29.17 -16.40
CA LYS A 145 2.09 29.49 -17.42
C LYS A 145 2.76 28.24 -18.02
N LYS A 146 2.92 27.19 -17.22
CA LYS A 146 3.53 25.91 -17.63
C LYS A 146 2.52 24.94 -18.23
N GLY A 147 1.23 25.28 -18.26
CA GLY A 147 0.18 24.47 -18.85
C GLY A 147 -0.13 23.20 -18.05
N GLY A 148 -0.03 23.28 -16.72
CA GLY A 148 -0.47 22.26 -15.77
C GLY A 148 -1.84 22.53 -15.16
N ALA A 149 -2.57 23.55 -15.64
CA ALA A 149 -3.97 23.76 -15.32
C ALA A 149 -4.83 23.04 -16.37
N ALA A 150 -5.52 21.97 -15.96
CA ALA A 150 -6.42 21.20 -16.81
C ALA A 150 -7.79 21.88 -16.99
N GLY A 151 -8.18 22.72 -16.03
CA GLY A 151 -9.46 23.41 -16.06
C GLY A 151 -9.52 24.62 -15.15
N PHE A 152 -10.58 25.41 -15.35
CA PHE A 152 -10.91 26.58 -14.54
C PHE A 152 -12.40 26.51 -14.22
N VAL A 153 -12.75 26.61 -12.93
CA VAL A 153 -14.13 26.61 -12.47
C VAL A 153 -14.52 28.04 -12.08
N PRO A 154 -15.37 28.74 -12.84
CA PRO A 154 -15.85 30.05 -12.45
C PRO A 154 -16.48 30.02 -11.05
N LEU A 155 -16.25 31.07 -10.25
CA LEU A 155 -16.76 31.12 -8.87
C LEU A 155 -18.29 30.98 -8.81
N GLU A 156 -19.01 31.52 -9.80
CA GLU A 156 -20.46 31.36 -9.94
C GLU A 156 -20.91 29.91 -10.23
N THR A 157 -20.09 29.13 -10.95
CA THR A 157 -20.34 27.71 -11.14
C THR A 157 -20.12 26.96 -9.83
N TYR A 158 -19.01 27.22 -9.15
CA TYR A 158 -18.72 26.62 -7.84
C TYR A 158 -19.79 26.96 -6.80
N LYS A 159 -20.34 28.18 -6.84
CA LYS A 159 -21.46 28.60 -6.01
C LYS A 159 -22.66 27.65 -6.16
N LYS A 160 -23.07 27.35 -7.39
CA LYS A 160 -24.20 26.44 -7.63
C LYS A 160 -23.96 25.09 -6.96
N TRP A 161 -22.79 24.49 -7.15
CA TRP A 161 -22.44 23.19 -6.57
C TRP A 161 -22.38 23.21 -5.04
N ILE A 162 -21.84 24.27 -4.42
CA ILE A 162 -21.81 24.40 -2.96
C ILE A 162 -23.21 24.54 -2.37
N TYR A 163 -24.11 25.25 -3.04
CA TYR A 163 -25.49 25.43 -2.56
C TYR A 163 -26.40 24.22 -2.79
N GLU A 164 -25.98 23.24 -3.61
CA GLU A 164 -26.62 21.91 -3.70
C GLU A 164 -26.35 21.05 -2.46
N LEU A 165 -25.27 21.33 -1.72
CA LEU A 165 -24.94 20.58 -0.51
C LEU A 165 -25.96 20.84 0.61
N PRO A 166 -26.22 19.84 1.47
CA PRO A 166 -26.96 20.04 2.71
C PRO A 166 -26.40 21.21 3.52
N GLU A 167 -27.29 21.94 4.18
CA GLU A 167 -26.94 23.16 4.89
C GLU A 167 -25.86 22.92 5.97
N ASP A 168 -25.92 21.80 6.68
CA ASP A 168 -24.93 21.44 7.70
C ASP A 168 -23.54 21.21 7.12
N ALA A 169 -23.43 20.49 5.99
CA ALA A 169 -22.17 20.28 5.29
C ALA A 169 -21.61 21.59 4.72
N ARG A 170 -22.47 22.41 4.11
CA ARG A 170 -22.09 23.72 3.57
C ARG A 170 -21.57 24.65 4.66
N ASN A 171 -22.29 24.77 5.78
CA ASN A 171 -21.91 25.64 6.88
C ASN A 171 -20.57 25.20 7.48
N LYS A 172 -20.32 23.89 7.64
CA LYS A 172 -19.02 23.39 8.08
C LYS A 172 -17.86 23.80 7.17
N ILE A 173 -18.08 23.86 5.85
CA ILE A 173 -17.05 24.34 4.92
C ILE A 173 -16.79 25.83 5.16
N PHE A 174 -17.84 26.64 5.29
CA PHE A 174 -17.71 28.07 5.50
C PHE A 174 -17.09 28.41 6.86
N ASP A 175 -17.43 27.69 7.91
CA ASP A 175 -16.80 27.82 9.22
C ASP A 175 -15.30 27.46 9.15
N GLY A 176 -14.97 26.46 8.33
CA GLY A 176 -13.61 25.98 8.14
C GLY A 176 -12.74 26.83 7.22
N TRP A 177 -13.29 27.44 6.16
CA TRP A 177 -12.51 28.06 5.07
C TRP A 177 -13.06 29.41 4.58
N GLY A 178 -14.03 29.97 5.29
CA GLY A 178 -14.70 31.22 4.94
C GLY A 178 -15.81 31.02 3.91
N ASN A 179 -16.71 32.01 3.78
CA ASN A 179 -17.69 32.04 2.70
C ASN A 179 -17.15 32.88 1.54
N PRO A 180 -16.80 32.28 0.38
CA PRO A 180 -16.21 33.00 -0.73
C PRO A 180 -17.22 33.87 -1.51
N PHE A 181 -18.48 33.91 -1.08
CA PHE A 181 -19.55 34.63 -1.78
C PHE A 181 -20.08 35.86 -1.03
N GLU A 182 -19.59 36.13 0.19
CA GLU A 182 -20.01 37.28 1.01
C GLU A 182 -19.16 38.54 0.77
N ASN A 183 -17.88 38.37 0.46
CA ASN A 183 -16.93 39.46 0.22
C ASN A 183 -16.42 39.39 -1.23
N ASN A 184 -15.93 40.51 -1.78
CA ASN A 184 -15.22 40.44 -3.05
C ASN A 184 -13.97 39.56 -2.88
N PRO A 185 -13.58 38.76 -3.90
CA PRO A 185 -12.37 37.95 -3.86
C PRO A 185 -11.10 38.72 -3.48
N GLU A 186 -11.01 39.99 -3.85
CA GLU A 186 -9.86 40.86 -3.50
C GLU A 186 -9.80 41.20 -2.01
N ASP A 187 -10.95 41.27 -1.34
CA ASP A 187 -11.11 41.64 0.07
C ASP A 187 -11.00 40.44 1.03
N MET A 188 -10.92 39.22 0.50
CA MET A 188 -10.74 38.01 1.30
C MET A 188 -9.38 37.97 1.99
N ASP A 189 -9.31 37.37 3.18
CA ASP A 189 -8.02 37.05 3.79
C ASP A 189 -7.22 36.06 2.92
N GLU A 190 -5.91 36.07 3.09
CA GLU A 190 -5.00 35.29 2.25
C GLU A 190 -5.23 33.77 2.37
N VAL A 191 -5.68 33.27 3.53
CA VAL A 191 -5.96 31.84 3.73
C VAL A 191 -7.18 31.42 2.94
N ASN A 192 -8.25 32.21 2.97
CA ASN A 192 -9.48 31.94 2.22
C ASN A 192 -9.21 32.02 0.71
N LYS A 193 -8.41 32.99 0.24
CA LYS A 193 -7.95 33.06 -1.16
C LYS A 193 -7.17 31.80 -1.57
N MET A 194 -6.24 31.35 -0.73
CA MET A 194 -5.45 30.14 -0.98
C MET A 194 -6.31 28.87 -0.94
N SER A 195 -7.36 28.85 -0.12
CA SER A 195 -8.30 27.73 -0.03
C SER A 195 -9.08 27.51 -1.33
N LEU A 196 -9.19 28.54 -2.18
CA LEU A 196 -9.88 28.51 -3.47
C LEU A 196 -8.94 28.29 -4.66
N ALA A 197 -7.68 28.73 -4.58
CA ALA A 197 -6.75 28.78 -5.72
C ALA A 197 -7.30 29.58 -6.93
N LEU A 198 -7.72 30.82 -6.67
CA LEU A 198 -8.34 31.70 -7.67
C LEU A 198 -7.32 32.28 -8.67
N TYR A 199 -7.67 32.20 -9.95
CA TYR A 199 -7.08 32.95 -11.05
C TYR A 199 -8.20 33.52 -11.92
N SER A 200 -8.27 34.85 -12.06
CA SER A 200 -9.32 35.53 -12.84
C SER A 200 -10.74 35.05 -12.50
N ASP A 201 -11.11 35.13 -11.22
CA ASP A 201 -12.41 34.71 -10.66
C ASP A 201 -12.80 33.25 -10.92
N SER A 202 -11.81 32.42 -11.24
CA SER A 202 -11.99 30.98 -11.45
C SER A 202 -11.04 30.18 -10.58
N ILE A 203 -11.55 29.13 -9.95
CA ILE A 203 -10.76 28.14 -9.22
C ILE A 203 -9.97 27.33 -10.24
N THR A 204 -8.64 27.32 -10.12
CA THR A 204 -7.78 26.57 -11.04
C THR A 204 -7.76 25.10 -10.65
N ILE A 205 -7.83 24.21 -11.64
CA ILE A 205 -7.76 22.75 -11.47
C ILE A 205 -6.43 22.23 -12.03
N PRO A 206 -5.44 21.94 -11.19
CA PRO A 206 -4.16 21.39 -11.65
C PRO A 206 -4.26 19.93 -12.10
N GLY A 207 -3.62 19.59 -13.20
CA GLY A 207 -3.52 18.24 -13.72
C GLY A 207 -3.13 18.21 -15.19
N LEU A 208 -2.99 17.01 -15.74
CA LEU A 208 -2.75 16.79 -17.15
C LEU A 208 -4.05 16.40 -17.83
N ASP A 209 -4.45 17.16 -18.84
CA ASP A 209 -5.52 16.80 -19.76
C ASP A 209 -4.92 16.10 -20.99
N LEU A 210 -5.29 14.85 -21.19
CA LEU A 210 -4.86 13.99 -22.29
C LEU A 210 -6.05 13.62 -23.21
N GLY A 211 -7.07 14.48 -23.28
CA GLY A 211 -8.26 14.31 -24.10
C GLY A 211 -9.39 13.67 -23.30
N ASN A 212 -9.56 12.35 -23.41
CA ASN A 212 -10.53 11.64 -22.58
C ASN A 212 -9.91 11.09 -21.29
N ILE A 213 -8.63 11.36 -21.02
CA ILE A 213 -7.98 10.94 -19.78
C ILE A 213 -7.51 12.20 -19.03
N PHE A 214 -7.93 12.32 -17.78
CA PHE A 214 -7.42 13.32 -16.86
C PHE A 214 -6.46 12.65 -15.87
N ILE A 215 -5.25 13.19 -15.71
CA ILE A 215 -4.31 12.75 -14.67
C ILE A 215 -4.17 13.87 -13.64
N GLY A 216 -4.56 13.53 -12.41
CA GLY A 216 -4.64 14.44 -11.30
C GLY A 216 -3.75 14.05 -10.13
N ILE A 217 -3.35 15.04 -9.33
CA ILE A 217 -2.79 14.80 -7.98
C ILE A 217 -3.81 15.31 -6.97
N GLN A 218 -4.19 14.42 -6.05
CA GLN A 218 -5.17 14.70 -5.00
C GLN A 218 -4.82 15.99 -4.26
N PRO A 219 -5.75 16.97 -4.19
CA PRO A 219 -5.53 18.19 -3.44
C PRO A 219 -5.27 17.94 -1.95
N LYS A 220 -4.61 18.90 -1.29
CA LYS A 220 -4.31 18.78 0.14
C LYS A 220 -5.56 18.72 0.99
N ARG A 221 -5.55 17.79 1.94
CA ARG A 221 -6.54 17.71 2.99
C ARG A 221 -6.21 18.71 4.11
N GLY A 222 -7.15 19.58 4.44
CA GLY A 222 -7.11 20.36 5.69
C GLY A 222 -6.02 21.45 5.74
N CYS A 223 -5.41 21.79 4.60
CA CYS A 223 -4.33 22.77 4.49
C CYS A 223 -4.47 23.60 3.21
N ALA A 224 -4.32 24.91 3.31
CA ALA A 224 -4.45 25.86 2.20
C ALA A 224 -3.30 26.88 2.16
N GLY A 225 -2.25 26.63 1.37
CA GLY A 225 -1.14 27.57 1.20
C GLY A 225 0.23 27.01 1.60
N ALA A 226 1.18 27.91 1.88
CA ALA A 226 2.61 27.58 1.98
C ALA A 226 3.16 27.35 3.39
N GLN A 227 2.50 27.86 4.43
CA GLN A 227 3.01 27.79 5.81
C GLN A 227 2.28 26.73 6.63
N CYS A 228 2.97 26.01 7.50
CA CYS A 228 2.35 25.03 8.40
C CYS A 228 2.32 25.60 9.82
N ASP A 229 1.47 26.62 10.03
CA ASP A 229 1.42 27.45 11.24
C ASP A 229 0.12 27.31 12.04
N GLY A 230 -0.76 26.38 11.63
CA GLY A 230 -2.09 26.18 12.22
C GLY A 230 -3.20 27.06 11.63
N ASN A 231 -2.86 28.19 10.99
CA ASN A 231 -3.85 29.05 10.29
C ASN A 231 -4.13 28.54 8.88
N VAL A 232 -3.05 28.27 8.14
CA VAL A 232 -3.11 27.67 6.79
C VAL A 232 -3.34 26.15 6.89
N CYS A 233 -2.65 25.50 7.81
CA CYS A 233 -2.71 24.05 8.03
C CYS A 233 -3.62 23.74 9.23
N LYS A 234 -4.94 23.91 9.03
CA LYS A 234 -5.94 23.80 10.09
C LYS A 234 -6.04 22.39 10.68
N ILE A 235 -5.68 21.37 9.91
CA ILE A 235 -5.65 19.97 10.38
C ILE A 235 -4.73 19.74 11.60
N LEU A 236 -3.76 20.63 11.85
CA LEU A 236 -2.89 20.54 13.03
C LEU A 236 -3.63 20.74 14.36
N HIS A 237 -4.78 21.41 14.34
CA HIS A 237 -5.55 21.74 15.55
C HIS A 237 -7.00 21.27 15.49
N ASP A 238 -7.51 20.93 14.31
CA ASP A 238 -8.88 20.45 14.09
C ASP A 238 -8.88 19.17 13.24
N PRO A 239 -9.08 17.99 13.83
CA PRO A 239 -9.15 16.74 13.08
C PRO A 239 -10.43 16.63 12.23
N ASP A 240 -11.48 17.38 12.58
CA ASP A 240 -12.79 17.36 11.93
C ASP A 240 -12.95 18.42 10.83
N ILE A 241 -11.94 19.30 10.65
CA ILE A 241 -11.94 20.37 9.64
C ILE A 241 -12.39 19.83 8.28
N THR A 242 -13.12 20.56 7.45
CA THR A 242 -13.51 20.04 6.10
C THR A 242 -12.36 20.15 5.10
N PRO A 243 -12.43 19.52 3.92
CA PRO A 243 -11.56 19.90 2.80
C PRO A 243 -11.73 21.39 2.43
N PRO A 244 -10.67 22.06 1.93
CA PRO A 244 -10.75 23.41 1.38
C PRO A 244 -11.66 23.50 0.14
N HIS A 245 -12.03 24.72 -0.25
CA HIS A 245 -12.89 24.95 -1.42
C HIS A 245 -12.34 24.36 -2.72
N GLN A 246 -11.03 24.54 -2.97
CA GLN A 246 -10.33 24.02 -4.14
C GLN A 246 -10.41 22.48 -4.21
N TYR A 247 -10.34 21.79 -3.07
CA TYR A 247 -10.50 20.34 -3.02
C TYR A 247 -11.88 19.92 -3.52
N LEU A 248 -12.94 20.60 -3.07
CA LEU A 248 -14.31 20.29 -3.48
C LEU A 248 -14.56 20.65 -4.94
N ALA A 249 -14.07 21.81 -5.38
CA ALA A 249 -14.15 22.25 -6.77
C ALA A 249 -13.42 21.28 -7.71
N TYR A 250 -12.30 20.71 -7.27
CA TYR A 250 -11.53 19.72 -8.03
C TYR A 250 -12.35 18.48 -8.36
N TYR A 251 -12.93 17.85 -7.36
CA TYR A 251 -13.74 16.65 -7.57
C TYR A 251 -15.07 16.94 -8.28
N LYS A 252 -15.70 18.09 -8.01
CA LYS A 252 -16.89 18.53 -8.74
C LYS A 252 -16.60 18.84 -10.22
N TRP A 253 -15.44 19.39 -10.53
CA TRP A 253 -15.00 19.59 -11.91
C TRP A 253 -14.78 18.25 -12.62
N ILE A 254 -14.18 17.26 -11.96
CA ILE A 254 -14.04 15.90 -12.51
C ILE A 254 -15.41 15.31 -12.87
N GLU A 255 -16.39 15.45 -11.95
CA GLU A 255 -17.75 14.92 -12.14
C GLU A 255 -18.53 15.65 -13.24
N HIS A 256 -18.53 16.99 -13.24
CA HIS A 256 -19.49 17.78 -14.03
C HIS A 256 -18.91 18.37 -15.32
N GLU A 257 -17.67 18.88 -15.29
CA GLU A 257 -17.08 19.64 -16.40
C GLU A 257 -16.18 18.75 -17.27
N PHE A 258 -15.23 18.04 -16.63
CA PHE A 258 -14.52 16.96 -17.32
C PHE A 258 -15.51 15.86 -17.71
N GLY A 259 -16.45 15.54 -16.81
CA GLY A 259 -17.50 14.56 -17.05
C GLY A 259 -16.94 13.15 -17.09
N ALA A 260 -16.14 12.78 -16.09
CA ALA A 260 -15.58 11.43 -15.98
C ALA A 260 -16.71 10.38 -15.92
N ASP A 261 -16.59 9.35 -16.74
CA ASP A 261 -17.45 8.17 -16.63
C ASP A 261 -16.98 7.24 -15.50
N VAL A 262 -15.71 7.33 -15.12
CA VAL A 262 -15.09 6.56 -14.04
C VAL A 262 -13.86 7.29 -13.49
N MET A 263 -13.68 7.21 -12.18
CA MET A 263 -12.51 7.72 -11.47
C MET A 263 -11.73 6.55 -10.88
N VAL A 264 -10.40 6.59 -10.96
CA VAL A 264 -9.50 5.65 -10.27
C VAL A 264 -8.53 6.40 -9.36
N HIS A 265 -8.45 6.00 -8.10
CA HIS A 265 -7.33 6.39 -7.24
C HIS A 265 -6.20 5.37 -7.31
N VAL A 266 -4.95 5.85 -7.28
CA VAL A 266 -3.76 5.04 -7.53
C VAL A 266 -2.90 4.94 -6.27
N GLY A 267 -2.85 3.75 -5.68
CA GLY A 267 -1.97 3.38 -4.57
C GLY A 267 -2.63 3.44 -3.19
N THR A 268 -2.04 2.79 -2.20
CA THR A 268 -2.52 2.81 -0.81
C THR A 268 -1.78 3.87 0.01
N HIS A 269 -2.42 4.79 0.73
CA HIS A 269 -3.85 5.16 0.77
C HIS A 269 -4.02 6.67 0.55
N GLY A 270 -5.24 7.07 0.24
CA GLY A 270 -5.64 8.44 -0.02
C GLY A 270 -6.31 9.09 1.18
N ASN A 271 -6.80 10.31 0.98
CA ASN A 271 -7.48 11.04 2.03
C ASN A 271 -9.01 11.15 1.85
N ILE A 272 -9.58 10.68 0.73
CA ILE A 272 -11.04 10.78 0.46
C ILE A 272 -11.83 9.95 1.46
N GLU A 273 -11.38 8.72 1.71
CA GLU A 273 -12.02 7.77 2.60
C GLU A 273 -11.94 8.20 4.07
N LEU A 274 -11.01 9.11 4.38
CA LEU A 274 -10.75 9.68 5.72
C LEU A 274 -11.39 11.06 5.94
N LEU A 275 -12.15 11.58 4.96
CA LEU A 275 -12.83 12.87 5.12
C LEU A 275 -13.91 12.82 6.22
N PRO A 276 -14.27 13.97 6.84
CA PRO A 276 -15.31 14.00 7.87
C PRO A 276 -16.63 13.40 7.38
N GLY A 277 -17.26 12.54 8.20
CA GLY A 277 -18.50 11.86 7.82
C GLY A 277 -18.75 10.58 8.61
N LYS A 278 -19.84 9.88 8.28
CA LYS A 278 -20.26 8.62 8.93
C LYS A 278 -19.27 7.49 8.66
N THR A 279 -19.14 6.55 9.59
CA THR A 279 -18.20 5.41 9.48
C THR A 279 -18.50 4.47 8.31
N VAL A 280 -19.77 4.34 7.91
CA VAL A 280 -20.28 3.55 6.77
C VAL A 280 -21.64 4.13 6.36
N ALA A 281 -22.14 3.77 5.16
CA ALA A 281 -23.42 4.24 4.63
C ALA A 281 -23.50 5.78 4.59
N GLN A 282 -22.67 6.36 3.72
CA GLN A 282 -22.47 7.81 3.63
C GLN A 282 -23.79 8.56 3.33
N SER A 283 -24.06 9.63 4.08
CA SER A 283 -25.11 10.59 3.76
C SER A 283 -24.62 11.64 2.76
N SER A 284 -25.55 12.42 2.19
CA SER A 284 -25.24 13.57 1.33
C SER A 284 -24.35 14.62 2.01
N ALA A 285 -24.39 14.70 3.34
CA ALA A 285 -23.53 15.58 4.14
C ALA A 285 -22.12 15.00 4.43
N CYS A 286 -21.81 13.77 3.98
CA CYS A 286 -20.50 13.16 4.21
C CYS A 286 -19.52 13.53 3.10
N PHE A 287 -18.36 14.06 3.47
CA PHE A 287 -17.40 14.64 2.52
C PHE A 287 -16.80 13.62 1.56
N SER A 288 -16.64 12.36 1.98
CA SER A 288 -16.21 11.27 1.09
C SER A 288 -17.20 11.08 -0.07
N ARG A 289 -18.51 11.05 0.22
CA ARG A 289 -19.57 10.96 -0.80
C ARG A 289 -19.67 12.22 -1.65
N ILE A 290 -19.50 13.41 -1.05
CA ILE A 290 -19.51 14.68 -1.80
C ILE A 290 -18.41 14.70 -2.88
N CYS A 291 -17.22 14.17 -2.57
CA CYS A 291 -16.09 14.16 -3.50
C CYS A 291 -16.21 13.05 -4.56
N VAL A 292 -16.73 11.88 -4.20
CA VAL A 292 -16.95 10.80 -5.18
C VAL A 292 -18.12 11.12 -6.10
N GLY A 293 -19.14 11.83 -5.58
CA GLY A 293 -20.35 12.14 -6.31
C GLY A 293 -21.08 10.87 -6.74
N ASN A 294 -21.57 10.88 -7.98
CA ASN A 294 -22.24 9.72 -8.58
C ASN A 294 -21.29 8.88 -9.46
N MET A 295 -19.99 9.17 -9.50
CA MET A 295 -19.03 8.51 -10.41
C MET A 295 -18.64 7.11 -9.93
N PRO A 296 -18.61 6.09 -10.82
CA PRO A 296 -17.93 4.83 -10.57
C PRO A 296 -16.50 5.10 -10.07
N HIS A 297 -16.15 4.51 -8.94
CA HIS A 297 -14.88 4.74 -8.26
C HIS A 297 -14.11 3.43 -8.13
N LEU A 298 -13.04 3.32 -8.91
CA LEU A 298 -12.05 2.25 -8.82
C LEU A 298 -10.91 2.69 -7.91
N TYR A 299 -10.23 1.73 -7.29
CA TYR A 299 -9.11 2.05 -6.42
C TYR A 299 -8.06 0.94 -6.45
N ILE A 300 -6.86 1.26 -6.92
CA ILE A 300 -5.71 0.34 -6.88
C ILE A 300 -5.18 0.30 -5.44
N TYR A 301 -5.23 -0.86 -4.80
CA TYR A 301 -4.92 -1.02 -3.38
C TYR A 301 -3.98 -2.21 -3.13
N VAL A 302 -3.15 -2.16 -2.10
CA VAL A 302 -2.26 -3.28 -1.75
C VAL A 302 -3.04 -4.37 -1.02
N SER A 303 -2.95 -5.60 -1.51
CA SER A 303 -3.61 -6.79 -0.93
C SER A 303 -3.27 -7.03 0.55
N SER A 304 -2.08 -6.61 0.99
CA SER A 304 -1.61 -6.78 2.37
C SER A 304 -2.12 -5.74 3.37
N ASN A 305 -2.95 -4.78 2.95
CA ASN A 305 -3.54 -3.76 3.84
C ASN A 305 -5.08 -3.77 3.83
N PRO A 306 -5.71 -4.88 4.25
CA PRO A 306 -7.17 -5.02 4.20
C PRO A 306 -7.91 -4.03 5.10
N MET A 307 -7.33 -3.67 6.25
CA MET A 307 -8.01 -2.83 7.25
C MET A 307 -8.34 -1.45 6.70
N GLU A 308 -7.40 -0.82 5.99
CA GLU A 308 -7.63 0.49 5.35
C GLU A 308 -8.41 0.35 4.02
N GLY A 309 -8.19 -0.73 3.27
CA GLY A 309 -8.95 -1.02 2.04
C GLY A 309 -10.46 -1.10 2.30
N VAL A 310 -10.87 -1.74 3.40
CA VAL A 310 -12.28 -1.77 3.82
C VAL A 310 -12.84 -0.38 4.09
N ILE A 311 -12.04 0.55 4.61
CA ILE A 311 -12.46 1.95 4.81
C ILE A 311 -12.72 2.61 3.45
N ALA A 312 -11.84 2.40 2.47
CA ALA A 312 -12.04 2.88 1.11
C ALA A 312 -13.31 2.32 0.46
N LYS A 313 -13.61 1.02 0.63
CA LYS A 313 -14.88 0.41 0.17
C LYS A 313 -16.10 1.06 0.83
N ARG A 314 -16.10 1.19 2.15
CA ARG A 314 -17.27 1.59 2.96
C ARG A 314 -17.55 3.09 2.98
N ARG A 315 -16.50 3.91 2.89
CA ARG A 315 -16.58 5.37 2.97
C ARG A 315 -16.28 6.06 1.65
N GLY A 316 -15.29 5.57 0.92
CA GLY A 316 -14.93 6.05 -0.41
C GLY A 316 -15.80 5.49 -1.53
N LEU A 317 -16.74 4.57 -1.24
CA LEU A 317 -17.58 3.91 -2.25
C LEU A 317 -16.76 3.25 -3.36
N ALA A 318 -15.56 2.78 -3.01
CA ALA A 318 -14.59 2.27 -3.95
C ALA A 318 -14.81 0.79 -4.27
N THR A 319 -14.57 0.43 -5.54
CA THR A 319 -14.29 -0.93 -5.97
C THR A 319 -12.79 -1.12 -6.00
N LEU A 320 -12.26 -1.94 -5.10
CA LEU A 320 -10.83 -2.18 -5.03
C LEU A 320 -10.38 -3.10 -6.16
N VAL A 321 -9.25 -2.78 -6.75
CA VAL A 321 -8.46 -3.67 -7.59
C VAL A 321 -7.15 -3.87 -6.88
N ASP A 322 -7.05 -4.99 -6.18
CA ASP A 322 -5.88 -5.26 -5.35
C ASP A 322 -4.65 -5.58 -6.20
N HIS A 323 -3.47 -5.27 -5.67
CA HIS A 323 -2.19 -5.64 -6.24
C HIS A 323 -1.31 -6.40 -5.23
N LEU A 324 -0.34 -7.15 -5.76
CA LEU A 324 0.67 -7.85 -4.98
C LEU A 324 1.53 -6.83 -4.20
N HIS A 325 1.88 -7.15 -2.95
CA HIS A 325 2.87 -6.36 -2.23
C HIS A 325 4.26 -6.51 -2.87
N PRO A 326 5.20 -5.56 -2.67
CA PRO A 326 6.59 -5.74 -3.09
C PRO A 326 7.19 -7.05 -2.62
N VAL A 327 8.21 -7.50 -3.35
CA VAL A 327 9.05 -8.59 -2.89
C VAL A 327 9.66 -8.21 -1.56
N MET A 328 9.61 -9.14 -0.62
CA MET A 328 10.21 -8.99 0.69
C MET A 328 11.53 -9.78 0.69
N SER A 329 12.63 -9.14 1.08
CA SER A 329 13.93 -9.78 1.28
C SER A 329 14.41 -9.62 2.73
N ALA A 330 15.31 -10.49 3.17
CA ALA A 330 15.96 -10.32 4.47
C ALA A 330 16.91 -9.10 4.41
N SER A 331 17.01 -8.36 5.50
CA SER A 331 18.03 -7.32 5.61
C SER A 331 19.40 -7.98 5.73
N GLU A 332 20.29 -7.67 4.80
CA GLU A 332 21.71 -8.02 4.94
C GLU A 332 22.39 -7.10 5.95
N THR A 333 23.42 -7.60 6.63
CA THR A 333 24.35 -6.77 7.38
C THR A 333 25.38 -6.16 6.42
N TYR A 334 25.73 -4.90 6.62
CA TYR A 334 26.71 -4.20 5.77
C TYR A 334 27.67 -3.37 6.61
N GLY A 335 28.86 -3.10 6.05
CA GLY A 335 29.88 -2.26 6.67
C GLY A 335 30.30 -2.82 8.03
N VAL A 336 30.31 -1.98 9.06
CA VAL A 336 30.81 -2.36 10.39
C VAL A 336 30.03 -3.53 11.02
N LEU A 337 28.74 -3.70 10.68
CA LEU A 337 27.93 -4.82 11.17
C LEU A 337 28.38 -6.15 10.55
N GLU A 338 28.72 -6.15 9.26
CA GLU A 338 29.27 -7.34 8.58
C GLU A 338 30.66 -7.67 9.15
N GLU A 339 31.49 -6.65 9.38
CA GLU A 339 32.82 -6.84 9.97
C GLU A 339 32.80 -7.32 11.44
N LEU A 340 31.65 -7.27 12.11
CA LEU A 340 31.45 -7.78 13.47
C LEU A 340 31.16 -9.28 13.51
N GLU A 341 30.75 -9.90 12.39
CA GLU A 341 30.36 -11.31 12.36
C GLU A 341 31.50 -12.23 12.78
N ASP A 342 32.60 -12.23 12.01
CA ASP A 342 33.74 -13.12 12.28
C ASP A 342 34.33 -12.92 13.69
N PRO A 343 34.54 -11.69 14.19
CA PRO A 343 35.02 -11.49 15.56
C PRO A 343 34.12 -12.10 16.63
N LEU A 344 32.80 -11.98 16.49
CA LEU A 344 31.84 -12.51 17.46
C LEU A 344 31.84 -14.04 17.48
N GLU A 345 31.86 -14.68 16.31
CA GLU A 345 31.94 -16.15 16.21
C GLU A 345 33.27 -16.68 16.76
N GLU A 346 34.38 -16.05 16.36
CA GLU A 346 35.71 -16.42 16.82
C GLU A 346 35.85 -16.22 18.34
N TYR A 347 35.15 -15.25 18.92
CA TYR A 347 35.15 -15.02 20.36
C TYR A 347 34.47 -16.17 21.09
N LYS A 348 33.25 -16.56 20.70
CA LYS A 348 32.55 -17.71 21.29
C LYS A 348 33.37 -19.00 21.11
N ARG A 349 33.99 -19.21 19.95
CA ARG A 349 34.91 -20.33 19.71
C ARG A 349 36.11 -20.31 20.66
N SER A 350 36.72 -19.14 20.88
CA SER A 350 37.88 -18.99 21.77
C SER A 350 37.54 -19.23 23.23
N VAL A 351 36.33 -18.82 23.67
CA VAL A 351 35.82 -19.11 25.01
C VAL A 351 35.61 -20.62 25.18
N LEU A 352 34.99 -21.31 24.21
CA LEU A 352 34.78 -22.75 24.24
C LEU A 352 36.08 -23.57 24.25
N THR A 353 37.10 -23.13 23.51
CA THR A 353 38.42 -23.79 23.47
C THR A 353 39.36 -23.33 24.59
N ASN A 354 38.92 -22.40 25.44
CA ASN A 354 39.68 -21.79 26.54
C ASN A 354 40.99 -21.08 26.08
N ASP A 355 40.99 -20.52 24.87
CA ASP A 355 42.08 -19.66 24.35
C ASP A 355 41.91 -18.22 24.86
N LYS A 356 42.39 -17.99 26.08
CA LYS A 356 42.28 -16.69 26.76
C LYS A 356 43.04 -15.56 26.07
N GLY A 357 44.13 -15.88 25.36
CA GLY A 357 44.94 -14.90 24.65
C GLY A 357 44.17 -14.33 23.47
N ARG A 358 43.59 -15.23 22.66
CA ARG A 358 42.77 -14.86 21.52
C ARG A 358 41.47 -14.18 21.92
N ALA A 359 40.79 -14.70 22.95
CA ALA A 359 39.58 -14.10 23.49
C ALA A 359 39.79 -12.62 23.85
N LYS A 360 40.88 -12.28 24.57
CA LYS A 360 41.17 -10.90 24.96
C LYS A 360 41.34 -9.95 23.78
N VAL A 361 42.03 -10.39 22.71
CA VAL A 361 42.20 -9.57 21.49
C VAL A 361 40.85 -9.33 20.82
N LEU A 362 40.00 -10.36 20.75
CA LEU A 362 38.66 -10.24 20.17
C LEU A 362 37.76 -9.32 21.00
N GLN A 363 37.91 -9.27 22.32
CA GLN A 363 37.17 -8.34 23.17
C GLN A 363 37.43 -6.87 22.78
N GLU A 364 38.70 -6.53 22.51
CA GLU A 364 39.09 -5.18 22.08
C GLU A 364 38.49 -4.85 20.70
N ILE A 365 38.62 -5.77 19.74
CA ILE A 365 38.09 -5.62 18.37
C ILE A 365 36.56 -5.45 18.38
N ILE A 366 35.84 -6.33 19.08
CA ILE A 366 34.38 -6.29 19.16
C ILE A 366 33.92 -4.99 19.82
N THR A 367 34.59 -4.53 20.89
CA THR A 367 34.23 -3.28 21.57
C THR A 367 34.40 -2.08 20.64
N GLU A 368 35.51 -2.01 19.90
CA GLU A 368 35.78 -0.94 18.96
C GLU A 368 34.74 -0.91 17.83
N LYS A 369 34.49 -2.05 17.19
CA LYS A 369 33.53 -2.16 16.11
C LYS A 369 32.09 -1.90 16.58
N ALA A 370 31.71 -2.37 17.76
CA ALA A 370 30.40 -2.10 18.33
C ALA A 370 30.18 -0.60 18.60
N ALA A 371 31.22 0.12 19.04
CA ALA A 371 31.16 1.58 19.17
C ALA A 371 31.02 2.28 17.81
N GLN A 372 31.76 1.82 16.79
CA GLN A 372 31.63 2.34 15.41
C GLN A 372 30.23 2.11 14.81
N ALA A 373 29.61 0.96 15.12
CA ALA A 373 28.25 0.62 14.72
C ALA A 373 27.15 1.39 15.49
N ASN A 374 27.52 2.18 16.51
CA ASN A 374 26.62 2.95 17.37
C ASN A 374 25.52 2.10 18.03
N PHE A 375 25.87 0.92 18.57
CA PHE A 375 24.92 0.14 19.36
C PHE A 375 24.40 0.96 20.57
N PRO A 376 23.09 0.89 20.91
CA PRO A 376 22.50 1.71 21.96
C PRO A 376 23.10 1.53 23.36
N LYS A 377 23.61 0.33 23.66
CA LYS A 377 24.23 -0.01 24.95
C LYS A 377 25.71 -0.28 24.77
N VAL A 378 26.49 0.08 25.78
CA VAL A 378 27.94 -0.09 25.80
C VAL A 378 28.37 -1.13 26.83
N LEU A 379 29.59 -1.68 26.68
CA LEU A 379 30.14 -2.74 27.53
C LEU A 379 30.02 -2.48 29.04
N THR A 380 30.13 -1.22 29.50
CA THR A 380 30.06 -0.87 30.93
C THR A 380 28.69 -1.08 31.56
N GLU A 381 27.66 -1.35 30.77
CA GLU A 381 26.30 -1.64 31.22
C GLU A 381 26.03 -3.12 31.45
N PHE A 382 27.02 -3.99 31.25
CA PHE A 382 26.92 -5.45 31.37
C PHE A 382 27.82 -5.98 32.50
N GLU A 383 27.41 -7.08 33.12
CA GLU A 383 28.14 -7.70 34.23
C GLU A 383 29.48 -8.28 33.77
N ASP A 384 29.48 -8.87 32.57
CA ASP A 384 30.67 -9.38 31.91
C ASP A 384 30.62 -9.18 30.39
N PHE A 385 31.72 -9.53 29.73
CA PHE A 385 31.84 -9.41 28.28
C PHE A 385 30.97 -10.42 27.53
N ASP A 386 30.68 -11.58 28.12
CA ASP A 386 29.86 -12.61 27.48
C ASP A 386 28.41 -12.13 27.32
N ASN A 387 27.85 -11.48 28.35
CA ASN A 387 26.54 -10.84 28.27
C ASN A 387 26.50 -9.67 27.26
N TYR A 388 27.60 -8.93 27.11
CA TYR A 388 27.69 -7.87 26.10
C TYR A 388 27.69 -8.46 24.68
N VAL A 389 28.43 -9.55 24.46
CA VAL A 389 28.45 -10.28 23.18
C VAL A 389 27.09 -10.89 22.86
N GLU A 390 26.39 -11.46 23.85
CA GLU A 390 25.01 -11.94 23.71
C GLU A 390 24.07 -10.81 23.25
N TYR A 391 24.18 -9.63 23.86
CA TYR A 391 23.42 -8.47 23.44
C TYR A 391 23.71 -8.06 21.99
N ILE A 392 24.99 -7.98 21.59
CA ILE A 392 25.36 -7.64 20.21
C ILE A 392 24.82 -8.69 19.24
N HIS A 393 24.98 -9.98 19.52
CA HIS A 393 24.39 -11.05 18.71
C HIS A 393 22.88 -10.90 18.58
N GLY A 394 22.17 -10.62 19.67
CA GLY A 394 20.73 -10.40 19.64
C GLY A 394 20.32 -9.22 18.75
N GLN A 395 21.06 -8.10 18.80
CA GLN A 395 20.81 -6.95 17.94
C GLN A 395 21.12 -7.26 16.47
N MET A 396 22.23 -7.94 16.18
CA MET A 396 22.58 -8.36 14.82
C MET A 396 21.55 -9.34 14.25
N ASN A 397 21.14 -10.33 15.04
CA ASN A 397 20.11 -11.28 14.66
C ASN A 397 18.77 -10.59 14.40
N MET A 398 18.39 -9.59 15.21
CA MET A 398 17.19 -8.79 14.94
C MET A 398 17.26 -8.05 13.60
N VAL A 399 18.43 -7.48 13.25
CA VAL A 399 18.63 -6.83 11.95
C VAL A 399 18.49 -7.86 10.82
N ARG A 400 19.21 -8.99 10.90
CA ARG A 400 19.16 -10.06 9.88
C ARG A 400 17.78 -10.67 9.70
N GLU A 401 17.06 -10.87 10.81
CA GLU A 401 15.73 -11.46 10.79
C GLU A 401 14.64 -10.47 10.33
N THR A 402 14.96 -9.19 10.20
CA THR A 402 14.02 -8.18 9.71
C THR A 402 13.83 -8.31 8.20
N MET A 403 12.58 -8.50 7.78
CA MET A 403 12.19 -8.46 6.37
C MET A 403 11.95 -7.03 5.92
N ILE A 404 12.59 -6.63 4.83
CA ILE A 404 12.42 -5.33 4.18
C ILE A 404 11.81 -5.52 2.80
N ARG A 405 11.30 -4.43 2.22
CA ARG A 405 10.84 -4.43 0.83
C ARG A 405 12.04 -4.25 -0.08
N ASP A 406 12.21 -5.16 -1.03
CA ASP A 406 13.19 -5.02 -2.09
C ASP A 406 12.55 -4.35 -3.30
N GLY A 407 12.55 -3.01 -3.26
CA GLY A 407 11.94 -2.18 -4.29
C GLY A 407 10.42 -2.02 -4.16
N LEU A 408 9.77 -1.82 -5.31
CA LEU A 408 8.35 -1.51 -5.43
C LEU A 408 7.68 -2.48 -6.40
N HIS A 409 6.40 -2.79 -6.14
CA HIS A 409 5.59 -3.53 -7.09
C HIS A 409 5.25 -2.66 -8.30
N ILE A 410 5.12 -3.28 -9.48
CA ILE A 410 4.62 -2.62 -10.70
C ILE A 410 3.37 -3.38 -11.14
N LEU A 411 2.26 -2.65 -11.29
CA LEU A 411 0.96 -3.26 -11.60
C LEU A 411 1.03 -4.11 -12.88
N GLY A 412 0.56 -5.35 -12.79
CA GLY A 412 0.57 -6.32 -13.89
C GLY A 412 1.90 -7.03 -14.11
N GLN A 413 2.90 -6.82 -13.27
CA GLN A 413 4.21 -7.47 -13.39
C GLN A 413 4.46 -8.43 -12.22
N ALA A 414 4.31 -9.74 -12.48
CA ALA A 414 4.73 -10.76 -11.55
C ALA A 414 6.26 -10.72 -11.33
N PRO A 415 6.76 -11.01 -10.11
CA PRO A 415 8.18 -11.13 -9.85
C PRO A 415 8.78 -12.27 -10.69
N LYS A 416 10.05 -12.12 -11.12
CA LYS A 416 10.76 -13.08 -11.97
C LYS A 416 12.21 -13.24 -11.50
N GLY A 417 12.85 -14.36 -11.86
CA GLY A 417 14.23 -14.63 -11.49
C GLY A 417 14.43 -14.59 -9.98
N ASP A 418 15.48 -13.92 -9.52
CA ASP A 418 15.82 -13.83 -8.10
C ASP A 418 14.70 -13.21 -7.26
N ALA A 419 13.98 -12.21 -7.78
CA ALA A 419 12.85 -11.59 -7.09
C ALA A 419 11.71 -12.58 -6.81
N LEU A 420 11.48 -13.55 -7.71
CA LEU A 420 10.50 -14.63 -7.48
C LEU A 420 11.01 -15.62 -6.44
N VAL A 421 12.30 -15.96 -6.47
CA VAL A 421 12.94 -16.83 -5.48
C VAL A 421 12.81 -16.21 -4.09
N ASP A 422 13.16 -14.94 -3.94
CA ASP A 422 13.10 -14.21 -2.67
C ASP A 422 11.66 -14.09 -2.16
N MET A 423 10.71 -13.80 -3.07
CA MET A 423 9.29 -13.82 -2.74
C MET A 423 8.84 -15.17 -2.17
N LEU A 424 9.15 -16.28 -2.85
CA LEU A 424 8.78 -17.61 -2.38
C LEU A 424 9.48 -17.96 -1.07
N VAL A 425 10.79 -17.73 -0.94
CA VAL A 425 11.53 -17.97 0.30
C VAL A 425 10.94 -17.17 1.46
N SER A 426 10.50 -15.93 1.21
CA SER A 426 9.82 -15.11 2.23
C SER A 426 8.50 -15.73 2.71
N ILE A 427 7.71 -16.33 1.79
CA ILE A 427 6.45 -17.02 2.10
C ILE A 427 6.71 -18.29 2.93
N LEU A 428 7.74 -19.04 2.54
CA LEU A 428 8.13 -20.32 3.16
C LEU A 428 8.95 -20.16 4.44
N ARG A 429 9.23 -18.92 4.86
CA ARG A 429 10.07 -18.59 6.02
C ARG A 429 9.46 -19.02 7.35
N PHE A 430 8.14 -19.09 7.42
CA PHE A 430 7.36 -19.42 8.62
C PHE A 430 6.59 -20.73 8.44
N ASP A 431 6.26 -21.39 9.55
CA ASP A 431 5.42 -22.59 9.54
C ASP A 431 3.99 -22.21 9.09
N GLN A 432 3.49 -22.87 8.03
CA GLN A 432 2.19 -22.64 7.40
C GLN A 432 1.19 -23.74 7.81
N GLY A 433 0.60 -23.59 8.99
CA GLY A 433 -0.33 -24.57 9.56
C GLY A 433 0.35 -25.91 9.84
N LYS A 434 0.22 -26.87 8.92
CA LYS A 434 0.87 -28.20 9.03
C LYS A 434 2.13 -28.33 8.17
N VAL A 435 2.41 -27.34 7.32
CA VAL A 435 3.60 -27.32 6.47
C VAL A 435 4.69 -26.56 7.22
N PRO A 436 5.84 -27.17 7.54
CA PRO A 436 6.92 -26.48 8.24
C PRO A 436 7.59 -25.43 7.35
N SER A 437 8.29 -24.49 7.96
CA SER A 437 9.14 -23.55 7.24
C SER A 437 10.29 -24.28 6.56
N ILE A 438 10.80 -23.70 5.47
CA ILE A 438 11.92 -24.28 4.74
C ILE A 438 13.20 -24.31 5.58
N ARG A 439 13.38 -23.30 6.45
CA ARG A 439 14.50 -23.21 7.40
C ARG A 439 14.44 -24.33 8.44
N ARG A 440 13.24 -24.63 8.98
CA ARG A 440 13.03 -25.78 9.87
C ARG A 440 13.40 -27.09 9.18
N GLY A 441 12.94 -27.29 7.94
CA GLY A 441 13.29 -28.48 7.16
C GLY A 441 14.80 -28.65 6.96
N ILE A 442 15.51 -27.56 6.67
CA ILE A 442 16.98 -27.56 6.49
C ILE A 442 17.71 -27.86 7.80
N LEU A 443 17.37 -27.17 8.89
CA LEU A 443 18.02 -27.38 10.19
C LEU A 443 17.73 -28.79 10.76
N GLU A 444 16.51 -29.30 10.62
CA GLU A 444 16.19 -30.68 11.02
C GLU A 444 16.88 -31.72 10.12
N ALA A 445 17.15 -31.40 8.85
CA ALA A 445 17.88 -32.32 7.95
C ALA A 445 19.33 -32.51 8.39
N ILE A 446 19.93 -31.51 9.04
CA ILE A 446 21.29 -31.59 9.60
C ILE A 446 21.29 -31.98 11.09
N GLY A 447 20.15 -32.41 11.63
CA GLY A 447 20.07 -32.95 13.00
C GLY A 447 19.89 -31.90 14.10
N LEU A 448 19.63 -30.63 13.74
CA LEU A 448 19.41 -29.56 14.70
C LEU A 448 17.91 -29.35 14.96
N ASP A 449 17.58 -28.94 16.19
CA ASP A 449 16.25 -28.50 16.56
C ASP A 449 16.08 -27.01 16.18
N TYR A 450 15.16 -26.73 15.25
CA TYR A 450 14.94 -25.38 14.73
C TYR A 450 14.59 -24.36 15.81
N ASP A 451 13.74 -24.73 16.76
CA ASP A 451 13.24 -23.79 17.77
C ASP A 451 14.36 -23.44 18.77
N ASN A 452 15.22 -24.40 19.14
CA ASN A 452 16.39 -24.13 19.96
C ASN A 452 17.39 -23.18 19.25
N VAL A 453 17.67 -23.44 17.97
CA VAL A 453 18.60 -22.59 17.18
C VAL A 453 18.09 -21.15 17.06
N LEU A 454 16.78 -20.98 16.90
CA LEU A 454 16.17 -19.65 16.79
C LEU A 454 16.12 -18.89 18.11
N ASN A 455 15.91 -19.60 19.23
CA ASN A 455 15.81 -19.00 20.57
C ASN A 455 17.17 -18.69 21.19
N GLU A 456 18.23 -19.38 20.78
CA GLU A 456 19.60 -19.22 21.30
C GLU A 456 20.60 -18.96 20.15
N PRO A 457 20.44 -17.87 19.36
CA PRO A 457 21.24 -17.61 18.16
C PRO A 457 22.73 -17.39 18.43
N GLU A 458 23.11 -16.98 19.65
CA GLU A 458 24.49 -16.78 20.09
C GLU A 458 25.27 -18.08 20.34
N VAL A 459 24.57 -19.22 20.45
CA VAL A 459 25.20 -20.49 20.82
C VAL A 459 26.05 -20.97 19.67
N PHE A 460 27.32 -21.27 19.96
CA PHE A 460 28.25 -21.79 18.97
C PHE A 460 28.13 -23.31 18.85
N ILE A 461 27.75 -23.79 17.66
CA ILE A 461 27.52 -25.21 17.39
C ILE A 461 28.79 -25.81 16.80
N GLN A 462 29.55 -26.51 17.65
CA GLN A 462 30.88 -27.03 17.31
C GLN A 462 30.91 -27.93 16.08
N GLU A 463 29.86 -28.72 15.86
CA GLU A 463 29.72 -29.62 14.70
C GLU A 463 29.80 -28.86 13.38
N PHE A 464 29.18 -27.67 13.31
CA PHE A 464 29.12 -26.84 12.11
C PHE A 464 30.13 -25.69 12.11
N GLY A 465 30.76 -25.41 13.26
CA GLY A 465 31.73 -24.33 13.41
C GLY A 465 31.12 -22.94 13.28
N MET A 466 29.81 -22.80 13.51
CA MET A 466 29.03 -21.58 13.32
C MET A 466 28.16 -21.30 14.55
N THR A 467 27.77 -20.04 14.72
CA THR A 467 26.71 -19.68 15.67
C THR A 467 25.33 -20.09 15.16
N GLY A 468 24.36 -20.28 16.07
CA GLY A 468 22.98 -20.58 15.71
C GLY A 468 22.38 -19.55 14.74
N GLY A 469 22.62 -18.26 14.98
CA GLY A 469 22.18 -17.18 14.10
C GLY A 469 22.77 -17.30 12.68
N LYS A 470 24.07 -17.59 12.55
CA LYS A 470 24.72 -17.79 11.25
C LYS A 470 24.20 -19.04 10.52
N LEU A 471 23.83 -20.08 11.26
CA LEU A 471 23.16 -21.26 10.69
C LEU A 471 21.75 -20.93 10.19
N VAL A 472 21.01 -20.06 10.87
CA VAL A 472 19.72 -19.56 10.36
C VAL A 472 19.91 -18.79 9.05
N ASP A 473 20.93 -17.92 8.97
CA ASP A 473 21.25 -17.19 7.73
C ASP A 473 21.62 -18.16 6.61
N THR A 474 22.50 -19.12 6.91
CA THR A 474 22.94 -20.15 5.96
C THR A 474 21.77 -21.02 5.50
N SER A 475 20.81 -21.32 6.39
CA SER A 475 19.58 -22.02 6.02
C SER A 475 18.72 -21.21 5.04
N THR A 476 18.76 -19.88 5.11
CA THR A 476 18.05 -19.00 4.18
C THR A 476 18.74 -19.03 2.81
N GLU A 477 20.07 -18.96 2.75
CA GLU A 477 20.81 -19.08 1.48
C GLU A 477 20.63 -20.47 0.83
N ILE A 478 20.66 -21.53 1.63
CA ILE A 478 20.33 -22.88 1.15
C ILE A 478 18.91 -22.92 0.60
N ALA A 479 17.93 -22.32 1.29
CA ALA A 479 16.55 -22.26 0.83
C ALA A 479 16.43 -21.54 -0.53
N ARG A 480 17.12 -20.41 -0.71
CA ARG A 480 17.18 -19.68 -2.00
C ARG A 480 17.76 -20.57 -3.09
N GLY A 481 18.88 -21.24 -2.84
CA GLY A 481 19.50 -22.17 -3.79
C GLY A 481 18.57 -23.33 -4.19
N ILE A 482 17.84 -23.90 -3.22
CA ILE A 482 16.88 -24.97 -3.47
C ILE A 482 15.75 -24.45 -4.36
N VAL A 483 15.10 -23.35 -3.98
CA VAL A 483 13.97 -22.79 -4.73
C VAL A 483 14.39 -22.38 -6.14
N ALA A 484 15.53 -21.69 -6.30
CA ALA A 484 16.05 -21.29 -7.60
C ALA A 484 16.24 -22.50 -8.55
N LYS A 485 16.95 -23.54 -8.09
CA LYS A 485 17.20 -24.76 -8.90
C LYS A 485 15.94 -25.57 -9.14
N VAL A 486 14.98 -25.51 -8.22
CA VAL A 486 13.68 -26.16 -8.41
C VAL A 486 12.92 -25.47 -9.54
N LEU A 487 12.88 -24.14 -9.57
CA LEU A 487 12.17 -23.32 -10.57
C LEU A 487 12.75 -23.40 -11.99
N GLU A 488 14.02 -23.78 -12.18
CA GLU A 488 14.62 -23.95 -13.51
C GLU A 488 13.92 -25.03 -14.39
N ASN A 489 13.02 -25.84 -13.85
CA ASN A 489 12.33 -26.90 -14.60
C ASN A 489 10.83 -26.96 -14.26
N ASP A 490 9.99 -27.01 -15.31
CA ASP A 490 8.51 -26.94 -15.21
C ASP A 490 7.84 -28.14 -14.53
N VAL A 491 8.57 -29.23 -14.25
CA VAL A 491 8.04 -30.42 -13.55
C VAL A 491 9.01 -30.87 -12.48
N ALA A 492 8.71 -30.57 -11.23
CA ALA A 492 9.48 -31.06 -10.09
C ALA A 492 8.80 -32.28 -9.44
N ALA A 493 9.41 -33.45 -9.59
CA ALA A 493 9.08 -34.62 -8.78
C ALA A 493 9.67 -34.49 -7.37
N GLU A 494 9.04 -35.10 -6.37
CA GLU A 494 9.54 -35.11 -4.97
C GLU A 494 10.99 -35.59 -4.90
N ASP A 495 11.35 -36.62 -5.67
CA ASP A 495 12.72 -37.14 -5.77
C ASP A 495 13.72 -36.08 -6.26
N ARG A 496 13.29 -35.18 -7.15
CA ARG A 496 14.13 -34.09 -7.67
C ARG A 496 14.35 -33.05 -6.59
N ILE A 497 13.30 -32.64 -5.87
CA ILE A 497 13.41 -31.70 -4.74
C ILE A 497 14.38 -32.29 -3.73
N ALA A 498 14.18 -33.54 -3.32
CA ALA A 498 15.04 -34.23 -2.37
C ALA A 498 16.50 -34.28 -2.82
N ARG A 499 16.76 -34.50 -4.12
CA ARG A 499 18.13 -34.51 -4.67
C ARG A 499 18.76 -33.12 -4.63
N ILE A 500 18.02 -32.08 -5.04
CA ILE A 500 18.50 -30.69 -5.02
C ILE A 500 18.77 -30.25 -3.58
N SER A 501 17.86 -30.53 -2.65
CA SER A 501 18.04 -30.19 -1.24
C SER A 501 19.32 -30.79 -0.66
N ARG A 502 19.61 -32.07 -0.93
CA ARG A 502 20.87 -32.70 -0.49
C ARG A 502 22.09 -32.00 -1.11
N GLN A 503 22.04 -31.68 -2.40
CA GLN A 503 23.12 -30.99 -3.09
C GLN A 503 23.39 -29.60 -2.51
N GLU A 504 22.35 -28.80 -2.28
CA GLU A 504 22.50 -27.45 -1.75
C GLU A 504 22.99 -27.44 -0.30
N ILE A 505 22.46 -28.33 0.54
CA ILE A 505 22.88 -28.43 1.95
C ILE A 505 24.37 -28.80 2.02
N SER A 506 24.80 -29.85 1.29
CA SER A 506 26.21 -30.26 1.29
C SER A 506 27.14 -29.21 0.67
N ALA A 507 26.70 -28.52 -0.39
CA ALA A 507 27.50 -27.49 -1.04
C ALA A 507 27.76 -26.28 -0.14
N ASN A 508 26.74 -25.82 0.62
CA ASN A 508 26.86 -24.65 1.48
C ASN A 508 27.55 -24.95 2.81
N LEU A 509 27.41 -26.17 3.35
CA LEU A 509 28.10 -26.56 4.60
C LEU A 509 29.54 -27.03 4.37
N GLY A 510 29.88 -27.47 3.15
CA GLY A 510 31.27 -27.75 2.76
C GLY A 510 31.80 -29.14 3.13
N TYR A 511 30.94 -30.09 3.52
CA TYR A 511 31.30 -31.49 3.80
C TYR A 511 30.13 -32.44 3.56
N GLU A 512 30.41 -33.73 3.34
CA GLU A 512 29.37 -34.78 3.21
C GLU A 512 28.80 -35.11 4.59
N ILE A 513 27.52 -34.79 4.82
CA ILE A 513 26.78 -35.04 6.05
C ILE A 513 25.70 -36.08 5.77
N GLU A 514 25.49 -37.00 6.71
CA GLU A 514 24.32 -37.88 6.67
C GLU A 514 23.06 -37.07 7.02
N LEU A 515 22.22 -36.82 6.03
CA LEU A 515 21.03 -35.99 6.21
C LEU A 515 19.85 -36.81 6.72
N HIS A 516 19.18 -36.30 7.76
CA HIS A 516 18.01 -36.92 8.36
C HIS A 516 16.81 -36.87 7.40
N SER A 517 16.15 -38.01 7.21
CA SER A 517 15.02 -38.15 6.27
C SER A 517 13.86 -37.22 6.60
N ARG A 518 13.56 -37.01 7.89
CA ARG A 518 12.48 -36.14 8.35
C ARG A 518 12.64 -34.70 7.87
N GLY A 519 13.86 -34.13 7.95
CA GLY A 519 14.13 -32.78 7.48
C GLY A 519 13.95 -32.66 5.96
N ILE A 520 14.43 -33.66 5.21
CA ILE A 520 14.23 -33.71 3.75
C ILE A 520 12.75 -33.83 3.38
N GLU A 521 11.97 -34.67 4.06
CA GLU A 521 10.52 -34.77 3.87
C GLU A 521 9.81 -33.44 4.14
N ASN A 522 10.26 -32.70 5.15
CA ASN A 522 9.76 -31.37 5.46
C ASN A 522 10.07 -30.38 4.34
N ILE A 523 11.31 -30.35 3.82
CA ILE A 523 11.68 -29.50 2.67
C ILE A 523 10.82 -29.84 1.44
N ILE A 524 10.60 -31.13 1.15
CA ILE A 524 9.75 -31.56 0.02
C ILE A 524 8.35 -30.95 0.16
N LYS A 525 7.69 -31.12 1.32
CA LYS A 525 6.36 -30.57 1.56
C LYS A 525 6.32 -29.05 1.38
N THR A 526 7.31 -28.34 1.90
CA THR A 526 7.39 -26.88 1.85
C THR A 526 7.65 -26.36 0.43
N VAL A 527 8.55 -27.00 -0.33
CA VAL A 527 8.82 -26.62 -1.71
C VAL A 527 7.64 -26.97 -2.63
N SER A 528 6.95 -28.08 -2.38
CA SER A 528 5.70 -28.39 -3.09
C SER A 528 4.64 -27.31 -2.88
N LEU A 529 4.47 -26.81 -1.65
CA LEU A 529 3.58 -25.66 -1.38
C LEU A 529 3.98 -24.42 -2.21
N ALA A 530 5.28 -24.15 -2.35
CA ALA A 530 5.76 -23.03 -3.17
C ALA A 530 5.36 -23.17 -4.64
N LEU A 531 5.45 -24.40 -5.18
CA LEU A 531 5.04 -24.71 -6.55
C LEU A 531 3.52 -24.64 -6.73
N ASP A 532 2.74 -25.00 -5.71
CA ASP A 532 1.28 -24.89 -5.72
C ASP A 532 0.81 -23.42 -5.72
N ILE A 533 1.58 -22.51 -5.10
CA ILE A 533 1.28 -21.06 -5.03
C ILE A 533 1.75 -20.33 -6.29
N LEU A 534 2.78 -20.85 -7.00
CA LEU A 534 3.37 -20.18 -8.16
C LEU A 534 2.36 -19.78 -9.26
N PRO A 535 1.36 -20.59 -9.63
CA PRO A 535 0.32 -20.17 -10.56
C PRO A 535 -0.44 -18.92 -10.11
N GLU A 536 -0.75 -18.80 -8.81
CA GLU A 536 -1.44 -17.63 -8.24
C GLU A 536 -0.55 -16.38 -8.29
N ILE A 537 0.75 -16.51 -8.01
CA ILE A 537 1.71 -15.40 -8.16
C ILE A 537 1.78 -14.95 -9.64
N ASN A 538 1.71 -15.87 -10.59
CA ASN A 538 1.72 -15.53 -12.02
C ASN A 538 0.43 -14.80 -12.47
N GLN A 539 -0.70 -14.99 -11.76
CA GLN A 539 -1.93 -14.22 -11.97
C GLN A 539 -1.80 -12.75 -11.58
N THR A 540 -0.67 -12.31 -10.98
CA THR A 540 -0.34 -10.88 -10.82
C THR A 540 -0.44 -10.10 -12.15
N SER A 541 -0.25 -10.77 -13.29
CA SER A 541 -0.47 -10.16 -14.61
C SER A 541 -1.93 -9.75 -14.89
N ASP A 542 -2.89 -10.32 -14.18
CA ASP A 542 -4.31 -10.00 -14.29
C ASP A 542 -4.70 -8.72 -13.55
N GLU A 543 -3.83 -8.12 -12.74
CA GLU A 543 -4.11 -6.85 -12.05
C GLU A 543 -4.57 -5.75 -13.03
N VAL A 544 -3.84 -5.59 -14.14
CA VAL A 544 -4.21 -4.60 -15.18
C VAL A 544 -5.44 -5.04 -15.96
N THR A 545 -5.62 -6.34 -16.17
CA THR A 545 -6.82 -6.91 -16.80
C THR A 545 -8.07 -6.62 -15.97
N ASN A 546 -8.01 -6.84 -14.66
CA ASN A 546 -9.09 -6.57 -13.72
C ASN A 546 -9.37 -5.08 -13.57
N LEU A 547 -8.35 -4.23 -13.65
CA LEU A 547 -8.56 -2.79 -13.73
C LEU A 547 -9.30 -2.38 -15.01
N LEU A 548 -8.95 -2.97 -16.16
CA LEU A 548 -9.68 -2.75 -17.42
C LEU A 548 -11.13 -3.25 -17.35
N ARG A 549 -11.40 -4.39 -16.70
CA ARG A 549 -12.77 -4.84 -16.38
C ARG A 549 -13.54 -3.77 -15.61
N GLY A 550 -12.91 -3.19 -14.59
CA GLY A 550 -13.47 -2.06 -13.85
C GLY A 550 -13.79 -0.86 -14.74
N PHE A 551 -12.88 -0.47 -15.64
CA PHE A 551 -13.13 0.62 -16.61
C PHE A 551 -14.21 0.30 -17.65
N ASN A 552 -14.62 -0.97 -17.75
CA ASN A 552 -15.73 -1.43 -18.58
C ASN A 552 -17.03 -1.68 -17.79
N GLY A 553 -17.06 -1.40 -16.49
CA GLY A 553 -18.23 -1.69 -15.66
C GLY A 553 -18.55 -3.20 -15.57
N GLU A 554 -17.53 -4.05 -15.74
CA GLU A 554 -17.64 -5.50 -15.58
C GLU A 554 -17.41 -5.88 -14.10
N PHE A 555 -17.85 -7.08 -13.72
CA PHE A 555 -17.63 -7.60 -12.38
C PHE A 555 -16.14 -7.88 -12.13
N ILE A 556 -15.62 -7.40 -11.01
CA ILE A 556 -14.28 -7.71 -10.50
C ILE A 556 -14.44 -8.75 -9.40
N GLU A 557 -13.79 -9.90 -9.56
CA GLU A 557 -13.92 -11.01 -8.62
C GLU A 557 -13.36 -10.63 -7.24
N ALA A 558 -14.09 -11.03 -6.19
CA ALA A 558 -13.66 -10.82 -4.82
C ALA A 558 -12.57 -11.84 -4.44
N GLY A 559 -11.60 -11.40 -3.66
CA GLY A 559 -10.51 -12.23 -3.16
C GLY A 559 -10.26 -12.00 -1.68
N ALA A 560 -9.56 -12.97 -1.07
CA ALA A 560 -8.99 -12.77 0.26
C ALA A 560 -7.83 -11.78 0.20
N SER A 561 -7.65 -11.02 1.28
CA SER A 561 -6.57 -10.04 1.44
C SER A 561 -5.76 -10.38 2.69
N GLY A 562 -4.49 -10.01 2.70
CA GLY A 562 -3.53 -10.41 3.73
C GLY A 562 -2.11 -10.38 3.22
N ALA A 563 -1.15 -10.49 4.14
CA ALA A 563 0.26 -10.64 3.79
C ALA A 563 0.56 -12.11 3.50
N LEU A 564 1.03 -12.42 2.29
CA LEU A 564 1.31 -13.80 1.86
C LEU A 564 2.33 -14.52 2.75
N ALA A 565 3.22 -13.77 3.39
CA ALA A 565 4.21 -14.32 4.33
C ALA A 565 3.62 -14.78 5.67
N ARG A 566 2.32 -14.59 5.94
CA ARG A 566 1.68 -14.92 7.23
C ARG A 566 0.58 -15.99 7.14
N GLY A 567 0.61 -16.80 6.09
CA GLY A 567 -0.45 -17.76 5.78
C GLY A 567 -1.66 -17.05 5.18
#